data_AF-A0A3D6BR86-F1
#
_entry.id   AF-A0A3D6BR86-F1
#
_cell.length_a   1.000
_cell.length_b   1.000
_cell.length_c   1.000
_cell.angle_alpha   90.00
_cell.angle_beta   90.00
_cell.angle_gamma   90.00
#
_symmetry.space_group_name_H-M   'P 1'
#
loop_
_entity.id
_entity.type
_entity.pdbx_description
1 polymer ?
#
loop_
_entity_poly.entity_id
_entity_poly.type
_entity_poly.pdbx_seq_one_letter_code
_entity_poly.pdbx_strand_id
1 'polypeptide(L)'
;FTNPGYNPANANRRNSQHQLSTYFSVRSYPTILFLDEQAEFLSPVIGYKTPQQLELYLKLFKNDAHVNMKTQEDFSAYYSAFKPEFSN
;
A
#
# COMPACT_ATOMS: atom_id res chain seq x y z
N PHE A 1 12.91 -13.26 -7.81
CA PHE A 1 13.13 -11.96 -8.48
C PHE A 1 14.63 -11.75 -8.68
N THR A 2 15.12 -11.67 -9.91
CA THR A 2 16.56 -11.59 -10.27
C THR A 2 16.99 -10.23 -10.82
N ASN A 3 16.03 -9.32 -11.02
CA ASN A 3 16.24 -7.96 -11.54
C ASN A 3 17.06 -7.87 -12.85
N PRO A 4 16.65 -8.59 -13.92
CA PRO A 4 17.46 -8.73 -15.14
C PRO A 4 17.66 -7.44 -15.92
N GLY A 5 16.79 -6.43 -15.72
CA GLY A 5 16.92 -5.12 -16.38
C GLY A 5 17.95 -4.19 -15.72
N TYR A 6 18.49 -4.57 -14.55
CA TYR A 6 19.41 -3.71 -13.81
C TYR A 6 20.72 -3.53 -14.54
N ASN A 7 21.05 -2.28 -14.85
CA ASN A 7 22.34 -1.91 -15.39
C ASN A 7 23.22 -1.27 -14.29
N PRO A 8 24.36 -1.89 -13.90
CA PRO A 8 25.28 -1.33 -12.90
C PRO A 8 25.79 0.08 -13.23
N ALA A 9 25.94 0.43 -14.52
CA ALA A 9 26.37 1.76 -14.95
C ALA A 9 25.34 2.86 -14.60
N ASN A 10 24.07 2.48 -14.40
CA ASN A 10 22.98 3.36 -14.03
C ASN A 10 22.64 3.28 -12.53
N ALA A 11 23.55 2.78 -11.67
CA ALA A 11 23.27 2.59 -10.24
C ALA A 11 22.76 3.86 -9.54
N ASN A 12 23.27 5.04 -9.91
CA ASN A 12 22.89 6.33 -9.34
C ASN A 12 21.94 7.15 -10.23
N ARG A 13 21.34 6.52 -11.25
CA ARG A 13 20.45 7.16 -12.24
C ARG A 13 19.18 6.33 -12.42
N ARG A 14 18.28 6.78 -13.29
CA ARG A 14 17.10 6.00 -13.65
C ARG A 14 17.53 4.63 -14.22
N ASN A 15 17.05 3.57 -13.58
CA ASN A 15 17.28 2.18 -13.98
C ASN A 15 15.93 1.48 -14.25
N SER A 16 15.96 0.24 -14.72
CA SER A 16 14.74 -0.56 -14.78
C SER A 16 14.15 -0.74 -13.38
N GLN A 17 12.82 -0.79 -13.28
CA GLN A 17 12.18 -1.17 -12.04
C GLN A 17 12.53 -2.62 -11.68
N HIS A 18 12.62 -2.90 -10.38
CA HIS A 18 12.81 -4.26 -9.89
C HIS A 18 11.56 -5.10 -10.20
N GLN A 19 11.75 -6.39 -10.53
CA GLN A 19 10.64 -7.28 -10.89
C GLN A 19 9.56 -7.38 -9.79
N LEU A 20 9.96 -7.28 -8.51
CA LEU A 20 9.01 -7.23 -7.37
C LEU A 20 8.08 -6.02 -7.46
N SER A 21 8.64 -4.83 -7.73
CA SER A 21 7.87 -3.60 -7.90
C SER A 21 6.94 -3.69 -9.10
N THR A 22 7.38 -4.33 -10.18
CA THR A 22 6.55 -4.60 -11.36
C THR A 22 5.44 -5.60 -11.06
N TYR A 23 5.71 -6.67 -10.29
CA TYR A 23 4.71 -7.66 -9.89
C TYR A 23 3.54 -7.02 -9.13
N PHE A 24 3.84 -6.14 -8.17
CA PHE A 24 2.83 -5.38 -7.43
C PHE A 24 2.35 -4.12 -8.14
N SER A 25 2.72 -3.92 -9.41
CA SER A 25 2.32 -2.74 -10.20
C SER A 25 2.59 -1.38 -9.50
N VAL A 26 3.73 -1.25 -8.82
CA VAL A 26 4.12 -0.03 -8.12
C VAL A 26 4.44 1.08 -9.14
N ARG A 27 3.64 2.15 -9.13
CA ARG A 27 3.76 3.27 -10.09
C ARG A 27 4.39 4.54 -9.51
N SER A 28 4.36 4.68 -8.19
CA SER A 28 4.72 5.89 -7.46
C SER A 28 5.45 5.57 -6.17
N TYR A 29 6.21 6.52 -5.65
CA TYR A 29 6.98 6.34 -4.43
C TYR A 29 6.67 7.47 -3.44
N PRO A 30 6.49 7.16 -2.14
CA PRO A 30 6.39 5.82 -1.56
C PRO A 30 5.07 5.13 -1.93
N THR A 31 5.07 3.79 -1.98
CA THR A 31 3.85 2.95 -2.03
C THR A 31 3.96 1.91 -0.94
N ILE A 32 2.92 1.78 -0.12
CA ILE A 32 2.82 0.81 0.96
C ILE A 32 1.91 -0.31 0.49
N LEU A 33 2.38 -1.56 0.53
CA LEU A 33 1.61 -2.73 0.10
C LEU A 33 0.99 -3.41 1.32
N PHE A 34 -0.32 -3.61 1.31
CA PHE A 34 -1.03 -4.42 2.29
C PHE A 34 -1.20 -5.83 1.73
N LEU A 35 -0.71 -6.81 2.48
CA LEU A 35 -0.85 -8.23 2.21
C LEU A 35 -1.62 -8.87 3.36
N ASP A 36 -2.38 -9.93 3.09
CA ASP A 36 -3.02 -10.70 4.14
C ASP A 36 -2.05 -11.69 4.82
N GLU A 37 -2.55 -12.50 5.75
CA GLU A 37 -1.76 -13.50 6.47
C GLU A 37 -1.23 -14.62 5.56
N GLN A 38 -1.85 -14.82 4.40
CA GLN A 38 -1.48 -15.80 3.38
C GLN A 38 -0.55 -15.19 2.31
N ALA A 39 -0.13 -13.94 2.49
CA ALA A 39 0.67 -13.14 1.56
C ALA A 39 -0.03 -12.85 0.21
N GLU A 40 -1.36 -12.92 0.16
CA GLU A 40 -2.14 -12.42 -0.96
C GLU A 40 -2.21 -10.90 -0.94
N PHE A 41 -2.28 -10.32 -2.13
CA PHE A 41 -2.27 -8.88 -2.32
C PHE A 41 -3.65 -8.28 -2.05
N LEU A 42 -3.76 -7.44 -1.02
CA LEU A 42 -5.00 -6.74 -0.67
C LEU A 42 -5.13 -5.41 -1.40
N SER A 43 -4.23 -4.47 -1.12
CA SER A 43 -4.30 -3.13 -1.68
C SER A 43 -2.99 -2.35 -1.61
N PRO A 44 -2.66 -1.55 -2.64
CA PRO A 44 -1.54 -0.62 -2.59
C PRO A 44 -2.02 0.76 -2.09
N VAL A 45 -1.41 1.25 -1.01
CA VAL A 45 -1.59 2.62 -0.55
C VAL A 45 -0.50 3.50 -1.13
N ILE A 46 -0.91 4.36 -2.07
CA ILE A 46 -0.01 5.25 -2.79
C ILE A 46 0.24 6.53 -1.98
N GLY A 47 1.51 6.94 -1.97
CA GLY A 47 1.96 8.19 -1.41
C GLY A 47 2.22 8.11 0.09
N TYR A 48 2.86 9.15 0.62
CA TYR A 48 3.10 9.26 2.05
C TYR A 48 1.76 9.34 2.81
N LYS A 49 1.72 8.71 3.99
CA LYS A 49 0.57 8.71 4.90
C LYS A 49 1.07 9.06 6.29
N THR A 50 0.34 9.93 6.98
CA THR A 50 0.62 10.20 8.39
C THR A 50 0.29 8.95 9.23
N PRO A 51 0.85 8.80 10.45
CA PRO A 51 0.52 7.70 11.35
C PRO A 51 -0.99 7.47 11.51
N GLN A 52 -1.77 8.55 11.66
CA GLN A 52 -3.22 8.50 11.76
C GLN A 52 -3.90 7.96 10.50
N GLN A 53 -3.43 8.38 9.32
CA GLN A 53 -3.95 7.88 8.06
C GLN A 53 -3.57 6.42 7.83
N LEU A 54 -2.38 6.01 8.26
CA LEU A 54 -1.92 4.63 8.17
C LEU A 54 -2.73 3.71 9.11
N GLU A 55 -3.03 4.20 10.31
CA GLU A 55 -3.82 3.48 11.32
C GLU A 55 -5.20 3.07 10.80
N LEU A 56 -5.85 3.93 10.03
CA LEU A 56 -7.11 3.61 9.37
C LEU A 56 -7.00 2.34 8.53
N TYR A 57 -6.00 2.26 7.64
CA TYR A 57 -5.80 1.09 6.79
C TYR A 57 -5.42 -0.14 7.62
N LEU A 58 -4.57 0.03 8.63
CA LEU A 58 -4.20 -1.07 9.54
C LEU A 58 -5.41 -1.65 10.26
N LYS A 59 -6.29 -0.82 10.83
CA LYS A 59 -7.51 -1.26 11.51
C LYS A 59 -8.55 -1.81 10.53
N LEU A 60 -8.63 -1.27 9.32
CA LEU A 60 -9.50 -1.76 8.26
C LEU A 60 -9.17 -3.21 7.86
N PHE A 61 -7.90 -3.48 7.59
CA PHE A 61 -7.45 -4.82 7.18
C PHE A 61 -7.42 -5.80 8.35
N LYS A 62 -7.02 -5.36 9.55
CA LYS A 62 -7.01 -6.20 10.75
C LYS A 62 -8.40 -6.76 11.11
N ASN A 63 -9.46 -5.99 10.86
CA ASN A 63 -10.83 -6.37 11.22
C ASN A 63 -11.61 -6.96 10.02
N ASP A 64 -10.95 -7.25 8.90
CA ASP A 64 -11.57 -7.69 7.65
C ASP A 64 -12.73 -6.80 7.16
N ALA A 65 -12.76 -5.54 7.62
CA ALA A 65 -13.85 -4.62 7.31
C ALA A 65 -13.92 -4.30 5.81
N HIS A 66 -12.78 -4.41 5.11
CA HIS A 66 -12.68 -4.30 3.66
C HIS A 66 -13.51 -5.35 2.89
N VAL A 67 -13.75 -6.54 3.45
CA VAL A 67 -14.55 -7.60 2.81
C VAL A 67 -16.02 -7.19 2.67
N ASN A 68 -16.51 -6.40 3.62
CA ASN A 68 -17.90 -5.93 3.66
C ASN A 68 -18.10 -4.61 2.90
N MET A 69 -17.03 -3.86 2.64
CA MET A 69 -17.08 -2.59 1.90
C MET A 69 -17.03 -2.86 0.40
N LYS A 70 -18.17 -2.72 -0.27
CA LYS A 70 -18.29 -2.97 -1.72
C LYS A 70 -18.24 -1.68 -2.53
N THR A 71 -18.46 -0.54 -1.88
CA THR A 71 -18.60 0.74 -2.54
C THR A 71 -17.64 1.78 -1.97
N GLN A 72 -17.36 2.81 -2.77
CA GLN A 72 -16.51 3.93 -2.36
C GLN A 72 -17.17 4.73 -1.23
N GLU A 73 -18.50 4.74 -1.21
CA GLU A 73 -19.33 5.36 -0.20
C GLU A 73 -19.14 4.69 1.18
N ASP A 74 -19.09 3.35 1.22
CA ASP A 74 -18.85 2.61 2.46
C ASP A 74 -17.49 2.97 3.08
N PHE A 75 -16.46 3.05 2.23
CA PHE A 75 -15.13 3.46 2.67
C PHE A 75 -15.11 4.92 3.15
N SER A 76 -15.82 5.81 2.45
CA SER A 76 -15.89 7.22 2.83
C SER A 76 -16.61 7.40 4.18
N ALA A 77 -17.69 6.65 4.41
CA ALA A 77 -18.39 6.63 5.68
C ALA A 77 -17.50 6.10 6.82
N TYR A 78 -16.75 5.01 6.58
CA TYR A 78 -15.78 4.49 7.53
C TYR A 78 -14.68 5.51 7.83
N TYR A 79 -14.13 6.16 6.81
CA TYR A 79 -13.11 7.20 6.94
C TYR A 79 -13.60 8.37 7.81
N SER A 80 -14.82 8.86 7.57
CA SER A 80 -15.40 9.96 8.34
C SER A 80 -15.74 9.58 9.79
N ALA A 81 -16.09 8.32 10.05
CA ALA A 81 -16.39 7.82 11.39
C ALA A 81 -15.12 7.44 12.17
N PHE A 82 -13.99 7.24 11.49
CA PHE A 82 -12.76 6.77 12.09
C PHE A 82 -12.14 7.81 13.03
N LYS A 83 -11.86 7.37 14.26
CA LYS A 83 -11.14 8.16 15.25
C LYS A 83 -9.75 7.55 15.43
N PRO A 84 -8.69 8.21 14.95
CA PRO A 84 -7.33 7.71 15.11
C PRO A 84 -6.91 7.80 16.58
N GLU A 85 -6.14 6.82 17.02
CA GLU A 85 -5.50 6.78 18.34
C GLU A 85 -4.00 7.08 18.26
N PHE A 86 -3.41 6.94 17.07
CA PHE A 86 -2.00 7.23 16.85
C PHE A 86 -1.77 8.75 16.92
N SER A 87 -0.74 9.14 17.69
CA SER A 87 -0.22 10.50 17.68
C SER A 87 0.98 10.61 16.74
N ASN A 88 1.27 11.83 16.28
CA ASN A 88 2.55 12.15 15.64
C ASN A 88 3.68 12.22 16.66
#